data_AF-A0A840VEI8-F1
#
_entry.id   AF-A0A840VEI8-F1
#
_cell.length_a   1.000
_cell.length_b   1.000
_cell.length_c   1.000
_cell.angle_alpha   90.00
_cell.angle_beta   90.00
_cell.angle_gamma   90.00
#
_symmetry.space_group_name_H-M   'P 1'
#
loop_
_entity.id
_entity.type
_entity.pdbx_description
1 polymer ?
#
loop_
_entity_poly.entity_id
_entity_poly.type
_entity_poly.pdbx_seq_one_letter_code
_entity_poly.pdbx_strand_id
1 'polypeptide(L)'
;MIGGNSYSVTSVLWFAFLLGGFCLDVAKGEVSNPMTESKASVLDAWEKLAENIESNPSDQEFETLARGARGLRKSNFPDDRRLEVNFKLREAILKIPDFEKRLMKQLEEKRAAWEKSKNYDQGYDSERIRIIQTFQVLPDPRSVEALGTLLFDDSGVPFPIESNPDSSSPPENPIFAMIALATMLEDPPFQVNETTPVEVLRAQKEVWRLWFEEVESGKRSFRFKGDPRSYHLDPSRGEDWDSDTQDRNNVELRPPLLQRLNHSSFREGEDGYGDERLPGLKRRFFVILLVAASWVGLGLAYKARKKSMM
;
A
#
# COMPACT_ATOMS: atom_id res chain seq x y z
N MET A 1 -13.31 40.01 -3.29
CA MET A 1 -13.54 38.98 -4.32
C MET A 1 -13.36 37.63 -3.65
N ILE A 2 -14.44 36.88 -3.44
CA ILE A 2 -14.42 35.61 -2.72
C ILE A 2 -14.21 34.50 -3.76
N GLY A 3 -13.00 33.92 -3.77
CA GLY A 3 -12.67 32.76 -4.59
C GLY A 3 -13.34 31.51 -4.02
N GLY A 4 -14.40 31.04 -4.69
CA GLY A 4 -15.04 29.78 -4.36
C GLY A 4 -14.18 28.61 -4.82
N ASN A 5 -13.92 27.66 -3.92
CA ASN A 5 -13.34 26.36 -4.26
C ASN A 5 -14.34 25.58 -5.14
N SER A 6 -14.20 25.72 -6.45
CA SER A 6 -14.87 24.89 -7.45
C SER A 6 -14.24 23.49 -7.41
N TYR A 7 -14.91 22.56 -6.75
CA TYR A 7 -14.68 21.14 -6.98
C TYR A 7 -15.07 20.85 -8.43
N SER A 8 -14.09 20.44 -9.24
CA SER A 8 -14.36 20.06 -10.62
C SER A 8 -15.25 18.83 -10.66
N VAL A 9 -16.37 18.94 -11.37
CA VAL A 9 -17.30 17.84 -11.70
C VAL A 9 -16.56 16.64 -12.34
N THR A 10 -15.34 16.85 -12.85
CA THR A 10 -14.49 15.79 -13.45
C THR A 10 -13.96 14.76 -12.45
N SER A 11 -13.74 15.09 -11.17
CA SER A 11 -13.23 14.10 -10.19
C SER A 11 -14.28 13.06 -9.77
N VAL A 12 -15.57 13.43 -9.77
CA VAL A 12 -16.69 12.51 -9.52
C VAL A 12 -16.95 11.64 -10.77
N LEU A 13 -16.72 12.18 -11.97
CA LEU A 13 -16.84 11.42 -13.22
C LEU A 13 -15.72 10.39 -13.41
N TRP A 14 -14.52 10.62 -12.88
CA TRP A 14 -13.41 9.65 -12.93
C TRP A 14 -13.68 8.38 -12.09
N PHE A 15 -14.26 8.55 -10.90
CA PHE A 15 -14.70 7.42 -10.06
C PHE A 15 -15.85 6.64 -10.72
N ALA A 16 -16.73 7.32 -11.45
CA ALA A 16 -17.80 6.69 -12.23
C ALA A 16 -17.28 5.98 -13.50
N PHE A 17 -16.17 6.44 -14.10
CA PHE A 17 -15.57 5.81 -15.28
C PHE A 17 -14.79 4.52 -14.92
N LEU A 18 -14.14 4.47 -13.75
CA LEU A 18 -13.53 3.25 -13.22
C LEU A 18 -14.58 2.17 -12.85
N LEU A 19 -15.79 2.59 -12.46
CA LEU A 19 -16.93 1.69 -12.25
C LEU A 19 -17.69 1.37 -13.56
N GLY A 20 -17.70 2.28 -14.53
CA GLY A 20 -18.46 2.17 -15.78
C GLY A 20 -17.74 1.44 -16.92
N GLY A 21 -16.41 1.48 -16.97
CA GLY A 21 -15.61 0.71 -17.93
C GLY A 21 -15.80 -0.80 -17.79
N PHE A 22 -16.14 -1.26 -16.59
CA PHE A 22 -16.48 -2.66 -16.31
C PHE A 22 -17.84 -3.10 -16.88
N CYS A 23 -18.70 -2.16 -17.31
CA CYS A 23 -20.03 -2.50 -17.83
C CYS A 23 -20.08 -2.66 -19.35
N LEU A 24 -19.09 -2.18 -20.12
CA LEU A 24 -19.12 -2.23 -21.59
C LEU A 24 -18.58 -3.54 -22.18
N ASP A 25 -17.71 -4.27 -21.46
CA ASP A 25 -17.24 -5.60 -21.89
C ASP A 25 -18.26 -6.72 -21.63
N VAL A 26 -19.35 -6.45 -20.91
CA VAL A 26 -20.44 -7.40 -20.63
C VAL A 26 -21.34 -7.65 -21.86
N ALA A 27 -21.28 -6.79 -22.89
CA ALA A 27 -22.15 -6.88 -24.07
C ALA A 27 -21.64 -7.84 -25.16
N LYS A 28 -20.39 -8.34 -25.07
CA LYS A 28 -19.84 -9.33 -26.01
C LYS A 28 -19.75 -10.68 -25.29
N GLY A 29 -20.81 -11.48 -25.46
CA GLY A 29 -20.97 -12.76 -24.78
C GLY A 29 -19.75 -13.67 -24.85
N GLU A 30 -19.60 -14.47 -23.79
CA GLU A 30 -18.61 -15.54 -23.57
C GLU A 30 -17.26 -15.14 -22.96
N VAL A 31 -17.33 -14.44 -21.83
CA VAL A 31 -16.43 -14.76 -20.69
C VAL A 31 -17.36 -14.95 -19.49
N SER A 32 -17.48 -16.19 -19.00
CA SER A 32 -18.16 -16.47 -17.73
C SER A 32 -17.50 -15.61 -16.67
N ASN A 33 -18.21 -14.63 -16.14
CA ASN A 33 -17.67 -13.72 -15.13
C ASN A 33 -17.34 -14.56 -13.87
N PRO A 34 -16.06 -14.77 -13.49
CA PRO A 34 -15.70 -15.58 -12.32
C PRO A 34 -16.14 -14.91 -10.99
N MET A 35 -16.74 -13.72 -11.04
CA MET A 35 -17.16 -12.93 -9.88
C MET A 35 -18.42 -13.42 -9.14
N THR A 36 -19.04 -14.54 -9.54
CA THR A 36 -20.12 -15.16 -8.76
C THR A 36 -19.71 -16.44 -8.05
N GLU A 37 -18.42 -16.79 -8.01
CA GLU A 37 -17.95 -17.73 -7.00
C GLU A 37 -18.21 -17.10 -5.62
N SER A 38 -18.87 -17.84 -4.74
CA SER A 38 -19.11 -17.39 -3.38
C SER A 38 -17.76 -17.05 -2.73
N LYS A 39 -17.69 -16.01 -1.91
CA LYS A 39 -16.45 -15.66 -1.19
C LYS A 39 -15.88 -16.86 -0.40
N ALA A 40 -16.76 -17.75 0.06
CA ALA A 40 -16.39 -19.02 0.68
C ALA A 40 -15.60 -19.94 -0.27
N SER A 41 -16.05 -20.08 -1.53
CA SER A 41 -15.33 -20.84 -2.57
C SER A 41 -13.92 -20.30 -2.82
N VAL A 42 -13.75 -18.97 -2.82
CA VAL A 42 -12.43 -18.34 -3.00
C VAL A 42 -11.51 -18.63 -1.81
N LEU A 43 -12.03 -18.59 -0.58
CA LEU A 43 -11.24 -18.93 0.61
C LEU A 43 -10.81 -20.40 0.59
N ASP A 44 -11.73 -21.31 0.25
CA ASP A 44 -11.42 -22.74 0.16
C ASP A 44 -10.38 -23.02 -0.93
N ALA A 45 -10.44 -22.31 -2.07
CA ALA A 45 -9.46 -22.42 -3.14
C ALA A 45 -8.07 -21.92 -2.70
N TRP A 46 -8.00 -20.79 -2.00
CA TRP A 46 -6.75 -20.26 -1.47
C TRP A 46 -6.15 -21.12 -0.37
N GLU A 47 -6.96 -21.64 0.53
CA GLU A 47 -6.53 -22.56 1.57
C GLU A 47 -5.95 -23.85 0.97
N LYS A 48 -6.66 -24.47 0.03
CA LYS A 48 -6.16 -25.65 -0.69
C LYS A 48 -4.86 -25.36 -1.44
N LEU A 49 -4.73 -24.19 -2.07
CA LEU A 49 -3.49 -23.81 -2.75
C LEU A 49 -2.33 -23.68 -1.75
N ALA A 50 -2.55 -23.05 -0.59
CA ALA A 50 -1.53 -22.90 0.44
C ALA A 50 -1.05 -24.24 1.01
N GLU A 51 -1.97 -25.20 1.18
CA GLU A 51 -1.67 -26.53 1.74
C GLU A 51 -0.90 -27.44 0.77
N ASN A 52 -1.07 -27.23 -0.54
CA ASN A 52 -0.51 -28.09 -1.58
C ASN A 52 0.58 -27.40 -2.43
N ILE A 53 1.06 -26.22 -2.02
CA ILE A 53 2.05 -25.50 -2.81
C ILE A 53 3.36 -26.29 -2.90
N GLU A 54 3.88 -26.43 -4.11
CA GLU A 54 5.21 -26.98 -4.34
C GLU A 54 6.30 -25.98 -3.91
N SER A 55 7.53 -26.46 -3.72
CA SER A 55 8.67 -25.58 -3.41
C SER A 55 9.01 -24.64 -4.57
N ASN A 56 8.67 -25.02 -5.81
CA ASN A 56 8.89 -24.20 -7.00
C ASN A 56 7.59 -24.05 -7.82
N PRO A 57 6.63 -23.26 -7.33
CA PRO A 57 5.33 -23.15 -7.99
C PRO A 57 5.42 -22.28 -9.25
N SER A 58 4.45 -22.47 -10.16
CA SER A 58 4.31 -21.64 -11.34
C SER A 58 4.09 -20.15 -11.00
N ASP A 59 4.36 -19.24 -11.95
CA ASP A 59 4.16 -17.80 -11.73
C ASP A 59 2.70 -17.47 -11.38
N GLN A 60 1.76 -18.21 -11.98
CA GLN A 60 0.34 -18.03 -11.72
C GLN A 60 -0.05 -18.47 -10.30
N GLU A 61 0.47 -19.58 -9.82
CA GLU A 61 0.22 -20.05 -8.45
C GLU A 61 0.84 -19.11 -7.41
N PHE A 62 2.08 -18.69 -7.64
CA PHE A 62 2.77 -17.72 -6.78
C PHE A 62 2.00 -16.40 -6.69
N GLU A 63 1.57 -15.84 -7.82
CA GLU A 63 0.77 -14.61 -7.84
C GLU A 63 -0.62 -14.82 -7.21
N THR A 64 -1.20 -16.01 -7.32
CA THR A 64 -2.47 -16.33 -6.64
C THR A 64 -2.31 -16.34 -5.11
N LEU A 65 -1.22 -16.93 -4.61
CA LEU A 65 -0.85 -16.88 -3.19
C LEU A 65 -0.62 -15.45 -2.71
N ALA A 66 0.25 -14.69 -3.42
CA ALA A 66 0.57 -13.30 -3.09
C ALA A 66 -0.70 -12.43 -3.06
N ARG A 67 -1.62 -12.65 -4.01
CA ARG A 67 -2.92 -11.96 -4.07
C ARG A 67 -3.81 -12.27 -2.88
N GLY A 68 -3.89 -13.54 -2.47
CA GLY A 68 -4.64 -13.93 -1.28
C GLY A 68 -4.05 -13.29 -0.01
N ALA A 69 -2.72 -13.36 0.14
CA ALA A 69 -2.00 -12.83 1.30
C ALA A 69 -2.20 -11.31 1.47
N ARG A 70 -2.17 -10.53 0.39
CA ARG A 70 -2.42 -9.08 0.44
C ARG A 70 -3.92 -8.72 0.53
N GLY A 71 -4.80 -9.54 -0.07
CA GLY A 71 -6.23 -9.25 -0.19
C GLY A 71 -7.03 -9.45 1.10
N LEU A 72 -6.72 -10.48 1.89
CA LEU A 72 -7.51 -10.89 3.06
C LEU A 72 -7.34 -9.99 4.30
N ARG A 73 -6.36 -9.07 4.28
CA ARG A 73 -6.18 -8.06 5.35
C ARG A 73 -7.33 -7.06 5.40
N LYS A 74 -7.99 -6.80 4.26
CA LYS A 74 -9.10 -5.84 4.17
C LYS A 74 -10.39 -6.45 4.72
N SER A 75 -11.19 -5.64 5.42
CA SER A 75 -12.46 -6.02 6.09
C SER A 75 -13.57 -6.51 5.15
N ASN A 76 -13.33 -6.58 3.84
CA ASN A 76 -14.36 -6.90 2.84
C ASN A 76 -14.67 -8.40 2.73
N PHE A 77 -13.95 -9.25 3.46
CA PHE A 77 -14.28 -10.65 3.68
C PHE A 77 -14.97 -10.78 5.04
N PRO A 78 -16.29 -11.02 5.09
CA PRO A 78 -17.03 -11.13 6.34
C PRO A 78 -16.83 -12.49 7.04
N ASP A 79 -16.07 -13.41 6.43
CA ASP A 79 -15.80 -14.74 6.95
C ASP A 79 -14.64 -14.70 7.96
N ASP A 80 -14.87 -15.23 9.16
CA ASP A 80 -13.88 -15.25 10.25
C ASP A 80 -12.65 -16.11 9.90
N ARG A 81 -12.79 -17.13 9.03
CA ARG A 81 -11.68 -17.97 8.54
C ARG A 81 -10.63 -17.18 7.76
N ARG A 82 -10.95 -15.97 7.29
CA ARG A 82 -10.05 -15.17 6.46
C ARG A 82 -8.68 -14.94 7.12
N LEU A 83 -8.62 -14.84 8.44
CA LEU A 83 -7.36 -14.59 9.16
C LEU A 83 -6.49 -15.86 9.18
N GLU A 84 -7.11 -17.02 9.40
CA GLU A 84 -6.44 -18.32 9.34
C GLU A 84 -5.93 -18.59 7.92
N VAL A 85 -6.77 -18.41 6.90
CA VAL A 85 -6.36 -18.58 5.50
C VAL A 85 -5.25 -17.58 5.14
N ASN A 86 -5.34 -16.33 5.61
CA ASN A 86 -4.27 -15.35 5.40
C ASN A 86 -2.94 -15.80 6.00
N PHE A 87 -2.96 -16.36 7.21
CA PHE A 87 -1.78 -16.90 7.86
C PHE A 87 -1.17 -18.06 7.05
N LYS A 88 -2.00 -19.05 6.64
CA LYS A 88 -1.56 -20.18 5.80
C LYS A 88 -0.92 -19.72 4.48
N LEU A 89 -1.51 -18.73 3.81
CA LEU A 89 -0.97 -18.17 2.57
C LEU A 89 0.41 -17.51 2.77
N ARG A 90 0.60 -16.79 3.87
CA ARG A 90 1.89 -16.16 4.20
C ARG A 90 2.94 -17.21 4.48
N GLU A 91 2.63 -18.22 5.29
CA GLU A 91 3.54 -19.34 5.56
C GLU A 91 3.91 -20.10 4.29
N ALA A 92 2.94 -20.33 3.40
CA ALA A 92 3.17 -20.97 2.11
C ALA A 92 4.17 -20.18 1.26
N ILE A 93 4.03 -18.85 1.17
CA ILE A 93 4.98 -17.99 0.43
C ILE A 93 6.38 -18.04 1.06
N LEU A 94 6.49 -17.99 2.39
CA LEU A 94 7.78 -17.98 3.09
C LEU A 94 8.58 -19.28 2.91
N LYS A 95 7.90 -20.40 2.63
CA LYS A 95 8.51 -21.70 2.32
C LYS A 95 9.07 -21.77 0.90
N ILE A 96 8.68 -20.87 0.00
CA ILE A 96 9.19 -20.83 -1.37
C ILE A 96 10.61 -20.24 -1.33
N PRO A 97 11.63 -20.96 -1.83
CA PRO A 97 12.98 -20.43 -1.93
C PRO A 97 13.01 -19.19 -2.82
N ASP A 98 13.82 -18.20 -2.43
CA ASP A 98 14.07 -16.99 -3.24
C ASP A 98 12.80 -16.20 -3.64
N PHE A 99 11.72 -16.27 -2.85
CA PHE A 99 10.46 -15.56 -3.16
C PHE A 99 10.70 -14.05 -3.34
N GLU A 100 11.63 -13.49 -2.59
CA GLU A 100 12.00 -12.08 -2.62
C GLU A 100 12.66 -11.72 -3.95
N LYS A 101 13.59 -12.55 -4.43
CA LYS A 101 14.26 -12.35 -5.73
C LYS A 101 13.25 -12.47 -6.87
N ARG A 102 12.30 -13.40 -6.77
CA ARG A 102 11.23 -13.55 -7.76
C ARG A 102 10.38 -12.28 -7.86
N LEU A 103 9.96 -11.73 -6.72
CA LEU A 103 9.19 -10.48 -6.65
C LEU A 103 10.00 -9.28 -7.17
N MET A 104 11.26 -9.13 -6.75
CA MET A 104 12.14 -8.06 -7.23
C MET A 104 12.38 -8.14 -8.74
N LYS A 105 12.62 -9.35 -9.27
CA LYS A 105 12.75 -9.57 -10.71
C LYS A 105 11.49 -9.15 -11.47
N GLN A 106 10.30 -9.50 -10.98
CA GLN A 106 9.04 -9.06 -11.60
C GLN A 106 8.92 -7.53 -11.63
N LEU A 107 9.33 -6.85 -10.55
CA LEU A 107 9.34 -5.39 -10.49
C LEU A 107 10.28 -4.79 -11.55
N GLU A 108 11.50 -5.33 -11.65
CA GLU A 108 12.51 -4.89 -12.63
C GLU A 108 12.06 -5.12 -14.07
N GLU A 109 11.47 -6.28 -14.38
CA GLU A 109 10.92 -6.57 -15.72
C GLU A 109 9.82 -5.59 -16.11
N LYS A 110 8.93 -5.25 -15.17
CA LYS A 110 7.87 -4.26 -15.40
C LYS A 110 8.42 -2.85 -15.57
N ARG A 111 9.45 -2.50 -14.80
CA ARG A 111 10.17 -1.24 -14.94
C ARG A 111 10.82 -1.14 -16.31
N ALA A 112 11.56 -2.16 -16.74
CA ALA A 112 12.22 -2.21 -18.04
C ALA A 112 11.22 -2.12 -19.21
N ALA A 113 10.07 -2.81 -19.10
CA ALA A 113 8.99 -2.71 -20.08
C ALA A 113 8.43 -1.27 -20.19
N TRP A 114 8.15 -0.65 -19.04
CA TRP A 114 7.71 0.75 -18.97
C TRP A 114 8.76 1.71 -19.52
N GLU A 115 10.03 1.55 -19.17
CA GLU A 115 11.12 2.40 -19.65
C GLU A 115 11.30 2.31 -21.17
N LYS A 116 11.10 1.12 -21.75
CA LYS A 116 11.16 0.88 -23.20
C LYS A 116 9.98 1.48 -23.94
N SER A 117 8.77 1.34 -23.40
CA SER A 117 7.55 1.79 -24.07
C SER A 117 7.24 3.26 -23.85
N LYS A 118 7.72 3.83 -22.73
CA LYS A 118 7.28 5.12 -22.16
C LYS A 118 5.75 5.21 -22.02
N ASN A 119 5.06 4.07 -21.98
CA ASN A 119 3.62 4.01 -21.86
C ASN A 119 3.25 3.68 -20.41
N TYR A 120 2.61 4.64 -19.75
CA TYR A 120 2.12 4.52 -18.37
C TYR A 120 1.13 3.34 -18.20
N ASP A 121 0.36 3.02 -19.24
CA ASP A 121 -0.68 1.98 -19.21
C ASP A 121 -0.11 0.56 -19.09
N GLN A 122 1.21 0.37 -19.12
CA GLN A 122 1.83 -0.94 -18.93
C GLN A 122 1.75 -1.47 -17.49
N GLY A 123 1.09 -0.75 -16.58
CA GLY A 123 0.73 -1.26 -15.27
C GLY A 123 1.91 -1.39 -14.29
N TYR A 124 3.05 -0.76 -14.59
CA TYR A 124 4.23 -0.78 -13.70
C TYR A 124 3.88 -0.26 -12.30
N ASP A 125 3.17 0.87 -12.19
CA ASP A 125 2.76 1.42 -10.89
C ASP A 125 1.88 0.44 -10.09
N SER A 126 0.90 -0.18 -10.77
CA SER A 126 0.03 -1.18 -10.16
C SER A 126 0.81 -2.41 -9.69
N GLU A 127 1.77 -2.88 -10.48
CA GLU A 127 2.57 -4.05 -10.12
C GLU A 127 3.55 -3.74 -8.99
N ARG A 128 4.19 -2.57 -9.04
CA ARG A 128 5.00 -2.03 -7.97
C ARG A 128 4.25 -2.01 -6.63
N ILE A 129 3.05 -1.44 -6.60
CA ILE A 129 2.23 -1.38 -5.39
C ILE A 129 1.90 -2.79 -4.89
N ARG A 130 1.55 -3.73 -5.78
CA ARG A 130 1.23 -5.12 -5.41
C ARG A 130 2.43 -5.83 -4.80
N ILE A 131 3.62 -5.68 -5.38
CA ILE A 131 4.85 -6.30 -4.91
C ILE A 131 5.22 -5.76 -3.52
N ILE A 132 5.21 -4.44 -3.33
CA ILE A 132 5.52 -3.82 -2.04
C ILE A 132 4.48 -4.22 -0.98
N GLN A 133 3.19 -4.27 -1.33
CA GLN A 133 2.14 -4.76 -0.42
C GLN A 133 2.32 -6.25 -0.07
N THR A 134 2.89 -7.04 -0.97
CA THR A 134 3.21 -8.45 -0.70
C THR A 134 4.34 -8.53 0.33
N PHE A 135 5.44 -7.79 0.16
CA PHE A 135 6.50 -7.71 1.16
C PHE A 135 6.00 -7.20 2.53
N GLN A 136 5.14 -6.19 2.54
CA GLN A 136 4.55 -5.62 3.77
C GLN A 136 3.83 -6.66 4.63
N VAL A 137 3.25 -7.71 4.02
CA VAL A 137 2.53 -8.75 4.75
C VAL A 137 3.40 -9.96 5.09
N LEU A 138 4.65 -10.03 4.65
CA LEU A 138 5.55 -11.17 4.90
C LEU A 138 6.59 -10.80 5.96
N PRO A 139 6.40 -11.21 7.23
CA PRO A 139 7.27 -10.83 8.34
C PRO A 139 8.52 -11.72 8.33
N ASP A 140 9.39 -11.48 7.35
CA ASP A 140 10.59 -12.28 7.10
C ASP A 140 11.77 -11.34 6.79
N PRO A 141 12.99 -11.63 7.28
CA PRO A 141 14.17 -10.82 7.01
C PRO A 141 14.42 -10.54 5.53
N ARG A 142 14.12 -11.50 4.64
CA ARG A 142 14.25 -11.34 3.18
C ARG A 142 13.33 -10.24 2.63
N SER A 143 12.15 -10.06 3.23
CA SER A 143 11.26 -8.95 2.86
C SER A 143 11.80 -7.60 3.33
N VAL A 144 12.45 -7.55 4.49
CA VAL A 144 13.10 -6.33 5.00
C VAL A 144 14.29 -5.94 4.12
N GLU A 145 15.11 -6.91 3.71
CA GLU A 145 16.21 -6.70 2.77
C GLU A 145 15.74 -6.15 1.42
N ALA A 146 14.71 -6.76 0.82
CA ALA A 146 14.14 -6.31 -0.44
C ALA A 146 13.54 -4.89 -0.34
N LEU A 147 12.77 -4.62 0.72
CA LEU A 147 12.23 -3.27 0.97
C LEU A 147 13.34 -2.24 1.25
N GLY A 148 14.39 -2.63 1.95
CA GLY A 148 15.55 -1.79 2.19
C GLY A 148 16.29 -1.42 0.90
N THR A 149 16.43 -2.36 -0.03
CA THR A 149 16.96 -2.09 -1.37
C THR A 149 16.13 -1.02 -2.09
N LEU A 150 14.80 -1.08 -1.97
CA LEU A 150 13.87 -0.09 -2.55
C LEU A 150 13.94 1.30 -1.90
N LEU A 151 14.57 1.46 -0.72
CA LEU A 151 14.82 2.78 -0.12
C LEU A 151 15.85 3.60 -0.91
N PHE A 152 16.75 2.93 -1.65
CA PHE A 152 17.79 3.57 -2.46
C PHE A 152 17.38 3.74 -3.92
N ASP A 153 16.25 3.15 -4.32
CA ASP A 153 15.73 3.26 -5.68
C ASP A 153 14.87 4.52 -5.82
N ASP A 154 15.49 5.67 -6.05
CA ASP A 154 14.79 6.94 -6.32
C ASP A 154 14.04 6.95 -7.67
N SER A 155 13.93 5.80 -8.33
CA SER A 155 13.03 5.68 -9.46
C SER A 155 11.58 5.90 -9.03
N GLY A 156 10.92 6.72 -9.82
CA GLY A 156 9.48 6.89 -9.81
C GLY A 156 8.97 6.74 -11.22
N VAL A 157 7.65 6.72 -11.35
CA VAL A 157 7.00 6.87 -12.65
C VAL A 157 6.85 8.37 -12.90
N PRO A 158 7.71 9.03 -13.69
CA PRO A 158 7.38 10.34 -14.23
C PRO A 158 6.08 10.20 -15.03
N PHE A 159 5.10 11.03 -14.68
CA PHE A 159 3.88 11.18 -15.47
C PHE A 159 4.28 11.62 -16.90
N PRO A 160 3.54 11.22 -17.96
CA PRO A 160 3.56 12.01 -19.18
C PRO A 160 3.09 13.43 -18.84
N ILE A 161 3.99 14.38 -19.04
CA ILE A 161 4.01 15.75 -18.46
C ILE A 161 2.85 16.67 -18.91
N GLU A 162 1.94 16.25 -19.78
CA GLU A 162 1.18 17.25 -20.57
C GLU A 162 -0.34 17.33 -20.31
N SER A 163 -0.99 16.33 -19.72
CA SER A 163 -2.47 16.28 -19.74
C SER A 163 -3.17 16.77 -18.48
N ASN A 164 -2.49 16.88 -17.31
CA ASN A 164 -3.11 17.43 -16.11
C ASN A 164 -2.06 17.94 -15.09
N PRO A 165 -1.81 19.27 -15.01
CA PRO A 165 -0.87 19.84 -14.04
C PRO A 165 -1.30 19.64 -12.58
N ASP A 166 -2.58 19.30 -12.33
CA ASP A 166 -3.11 19.04 -10.99
C ASP A 166 -2.96 17.57 -10.56
N SER A 167 -2.45 16.69 -11.43
CA SER A 167 -2.23 15.28 -11.10
C SER A 167 -0.92 15.11 -10.34
N SER A 168 -1.00 14.79 -9.05
CA SER A 168 0.19 14.45 -8.25
C SER A 168 0.89 13.23 -8.85
N SER A 169 2.19 13.34 -9.14
CA SER A 169 2.99 12.19 -9.54
C SER A 169 2.90 11.09 -8.49
N PRO A 170 2.81 9.80 -8.90
CA PRO A 170 2.79 8.72 -7.94
C PRO A 170 4.06 8.78 -7.08
N PRO A 171 3.99 8.42 -5.79
CA PRO A 171 5.16 8.42 -4.93
C PRO A 171 6.30 7.55 -5.48
N GLU A 172 7.53 7.91 -5.11
CA GLU A 172 8.75 7.16 -5.45
C GLU A 172 8.82 5.86 -4.63
N ASN A 173 9.61 4.89 -5.08
CA ASN A 173 9.77 3.59 -4.39
C ASN A 173 10.14 3.72 -2.90
N PRO A 174 11.02 4.66 -2.49
CA PRO A 174 11.40 4.79 -1.09
C PRO A 174 10.20 5.11 -0.19
N ILE A 175 9.23 5.89 -0.68
CA ILE A 175 8.04 6.25 0.10
C ILE A 175 7.19 5.01 0.37
N PHE A 176 6.97 4.16 -0.63
CA PHE A 176 6.21 2.93 -0.45
C PHE A 176 6.95 1.91 0.42
N ALA A 177 8.27 1.78 0.25
CA ALA A 177 9.09 0.91 1.07
C ALA A 177 9.08 1.33 2.55
N MET A 178 9.21 2.63 2.83
CA MET A 178 9.08 3.18 4.19
C MET A 178 7.73 2.88 4.82
N ILE A 179 6.62 3.06 4.08
CA ILE A 179 5.27 2.75 4.58
C ILE A 179 5.17 1.25 4.91
N ALA A 180 5.69 0.38 4.03
CA ALA A 180 5.68 -1.05 4.23
C ALA A 180 6.47 -1.46 5.49
N LEU A 181 7.70 -0.97 5.63
CA LEU A 181 8.57 -1.20 6.78
C LEU A 181 7.93 -0.66 8.08
N ALA A 182 7.44 0.58 8.09
CA ALA A 182 6.76 1.16 9.25
C ALA A 182 5.52 0.35 9.68
N THR A 183 4.86 -0.30 8.72
CA THR A 183 3.70 -1.13 9.01
C THR A 183 4.09 -2.45 9.66
N MET A 184 5.18 -3.08 9.21
CA MET A 184 5.55 -4.44 9.64
C MET A 184 6.45 -4.49 10.87
N LEU A 185 7.22 -3.43 11.15
CA LEU A 185 8.21 -3.37 12.24
C LEU A 185 7.62 -2.84 13.55
N GLU A 186 8.04 -3.41 14.68
CA GLU A 186 7.58 -2.99 16.02
C GLU A 186 8.05 -1.57 16.38
N ASP A 187 9.32 -1.25 16.12
CA ASP A 187 9.94 0.05 16.44
C ASP A 187 10.63 0.67 15.20
N PRO A 188 9.85 1.17 14.22
CA PRO A 188 10.41 1.85 13.07
C PRO A 188 11.02 3.20 13.46
N PRO A 189 12.05 3.69 12.74
CA PRO A 189 12.70 4.97 13.03
C PRO A 189 11.73 6.17 12.89
N PHE A 190 10.66 6.01 12.12
CA PHE A 190 9.59 6.97 11.97
C PHE A 190 8.23 6.26 11.86
N GLN A 191 7.27 6.68 12.66
CA GLN A 191 5.91 6.13 12.64
C GLN A 191 5.12 6.75 11.48
N VAL A 192 4.58 5.92 10.60
CA VAL A 192 3.74 6.34 9.47
C VAL A 192 2.29 6.00 9.75
N ASN A 193 1.40 6.97 9.55
CA ASN A 193 -0.05 6.77 9.59
C ASN A 193 -0.69 7.13 8.24
N GLU A 194 -1.95 6.75 8.05
CA GLU A 194 -2.70 6.99 6.80
C GLU A 194 -2.84 8.47 6.44
N THR A 195 -2.67 9.37 7.41
CA THR A 195 -2.82 10.82 7.24
C THR A 195 -1.48 11.55 7.13
N THR A 196 -0.35 10.83 7.09
CA THR A 196 0.97 11.45 7.02
C THR A 196 1.16 12.07 5.64
N PRO A 197 1.41 13.40 5.54
CA PRO A 197 1.63 14.04 4.25
C PRO A 197 2.85 13.47 3.52
N VAL A 198 2.78 13.37 2.19
CA VAL A 198 3.86 12.82 1.37
C VAL A 198 5.14 13.63 1.52
N GLU A 199 5.04 14.93 1.72
CA GLU A 199 6.17 15.85 1.94
C GLU A 199 6.93 15.50 3.23
N VAL A 200 6.20 15.12 4.28
CA VAL A 200 6.80 14.64 5.54
C VAL A 200 7.53 13.32 5.27
N LEU A 201 6.92 12.39 4.53
CA LEU A 201 7.57 11.14 4.16
C LEU A 201 8.85 11.37 3.34
N ARG A 202 8.82 12.30 2.37
CA ARG A 202 10.02 12.67 1.59
C ARG A 202 11.15 13.16 2.49
N ALA A 203 10.84 13.95 3.52
CA ALA A 203 11.84 14.44 4.48
C ALA A 203 12.42 13.32 5.37
N GLN A 204 11.75 12.16 5.48
CA GLN A 204 12.22 11.02 6.29
C GLN A 204 13.03 9.98 5.50
N LYS A 205 13.22 10.15 4.18
CA LYS A 205 13.95 9.18 3.35
C LYS A 205 15.34 8.85 3.90
N GLU A 206 16.12 9.87 4.25
CA GLU A 206 17.50 9.67 4.74
C GLU A 206 17.55 9.00 6.12
N VAL A 207 16.55 9.25 6.96
CA VAL A 207 16.44 8.58 8.26
C VAL A 207 16.25 7.08 8.06
N TRP A 208 15.42 6.69 7.09
CA TRP A 208 15.18 5.29 6.75
C TRP A 208 16.38 4.62 6.07
N ARG A 209 17.09 5.33 5.19
CA ARG A 209 18.33 4.82 4.56
C ARG A 209 19.39 4.52 5.61
N LEU A 210 19.67 5.48 6.50
CA LEU A 210 20.64 5.29 7.60
C LEU A 210 20.22 4.15 8.54
N TRP A 211 18.92 4.04 8.84
CA TRP A 211 18.40 2.92 9.62
C TRP A 211 18.68 1.58 8.94
N PHE A 212 18.44 1.48 7.63
CA PHE A 212 18.66 0.23 6.90
C PHE A 212 20.15 -0.11 6.78
N GLU A 213 21.04 0.86 6.54
CA GLU A 213 22.49 0.66 6.56
C GLU A 213 22.98 0.11 7.90
N GLU A 214 22.42 0.58 9.03
CA GLU A 214 22.71 0.02 10.35
C GLU A 214 22.22 -1.43 10.51
N VAL A 215 21.05 -1.76 9.94
CA VAL A 215 20.49 -3.12 9.96
C VAL A 215 21.32 -4.07 9.08
N GLU A 216 21.64 -3.65 7.86
CA GLU A 216 22.43 -4.41 6.88
C GLU A 216 23.85 -4.67 7.41
N SER A 217 24.48 -3.68 8.05
CA SER A 217 25.79 -3.85 8.69
C SER A 217 25.75 -4.61 10.03
N GLY A 218 24.57 -5.05 10.47
CA GLY A 218 24.35 -5.76 11.73
C GLY A 218 24.51 -4.88 12.98
N LYS A 219 24.74 -3.56 12.86
CA LYS A 219 24.81 -2.64 14.00
C LYS A 219 23.46 -2.50 14.72
N ARG A 220 22.37 -2.71 13.99
CA ARG A 220 21.00 -2.65 14.48
C ARG A 220 20.29 -3.97 14.21
N SER A 221 19.46 -4.38 15.16
CA SER A 221 18.47 -5.44 14.98
C SER A 221 17.08 -4.84 14.76
N PHE A 222 16.14 -5.67 14.32
CA PHE A 222 14.74 -5.28 14.18
C PHE A 222 13.80 -6.38 14.67
N ARG A 223 12.54 -6.03 14.94
CA ARG A 223 11.48 -6.95 15.34
C ARG A 223 10.24 -6.71 14.49
N PHE A 224 9.52 -7.79 14.18
CA PHE A 224 8.21 -7.68 13.54
C PHE A 224 7.12 -7.41 14.58
N LYS A 225 6.06 -6.72 14.17
CA LYS A 225 4.92 -6.47 15.06
C LYS A 225 4.31 -7.77 15.57
N GLY A 226 4.23 -7.90 16.89
CA GLY A 226 3.69 -9.08 17.55
C GLY A 226 4.63 -10.29 17.61
N ASP A 227 5.85 -10.20 17.08
CA ASP A 227 6.88 -11.22 17.25
C ASP A 227 7.94 -10.73 18.26
N PRO A 228 8.14 -11.42 19.40
CA PRO A 228 9.14 -11.01 20.38
C PRO A 228 10.59 -11.20 19.89
N ARG A 229 10.83 -11.97 18.82
CA ARG A 229 12.16 -12.31 18.33
C ARG A 229 12.86 -11.11 17.68
N SER A 230 14.16 -11.01 17.92
CA SER A 230 15.06 -10.04 17.31
C SER A 230 15.74 -10.64 16.09
N TYR A 231 15.79 -9.88 14.99
CA TYR A 231 16.34 -10.32 13.70
C TYR A 231 17.52 -9.44 13.28
N HIS A 232 18.44 -10.06 12.53
CA HIS A 232 19.56 -9.42 11.85
C HIS A 232 19.58 -9.86 10.38
N LEU A 233 20.07 -9.00 9.47
CA LEU A 233 20.28 -9.38 8.07
C LEU A 233 21.65 -10.02 7.83
N ASP A 234 22.64 -9.75 8.70
CA ASP A 234 23.98 -10.31 8.59
C ASP A 234 23.99 -11.79 9.02
N PRO A 235 24.19 -12.75 8.08
CA PRO A 235 24.19 -14.17 8.40
C PRO A 235 25.42 -14.60 9.22
N SER A 236 26.47 -13.78 9.26
CA SER A 236 27.71 -14.12 9.96
C SER A 236 27.59 -13.99 11.49
N ARG A 237 26.55 -13.33 11.99
CA ARG A 237 26.37 -13.10 13.44
C ARG A 237 25.70 -14.24 14.21
N GLY A 238 25.22 -15.28 13.53
CA GLY A 238 24.65 -16.49 14.15
C GLY A 238 23.37 -16.26 14.95
N GLU A 239 22.56 -17.30 15.11
CA GLU A 239 21.30 -17.28 15.88
C GLU A 239 21.53 -17.28 17.41
N ASP A 240 22.77 -17.43 17.89
CA ASP A 240 23.15 -17.53 19.31
C ASP A 240 23.27 -16.18 20.04
N TRP A 241 22.80 -15.08 19.44
CA TRP A 241 22.72 -13.78 20.12
C TRP A 241 21.54 -13.75 21.09
N ASP A 242 21.77 -14.29 22.29
CA ASP A 242 20.85 -14.29 23.42
C ASP A 242 20.34 -12.86 23.70
N SER A 243 19.02 -12.68 23.63
CA SER A 243 18.31 -11.40 23.79
C SER A 243 18.57 -10.66 25.11
N ASP A 244 19.17 -11.34 26.09
CA ASP A 244 19.43 -10.82 27.43
C ASP A 244 20.58 -9.81 27.50
N THR A 245 21.43 -9.71 26.47
CA THR A 245 22.61 -8.81 26.51
C THR A 245 22.34 -7.40 25.98
N GLN A 246 21.25 -7.14 25.27
CA GLN A 246 21.02 -5.84 24.61
C GLN A 246 20.25 -4.82 25.47
N ASP A 247 19.39 -5.26 26.40
CA ASP A 247 18.66 -4.33 27.29
C ASP A 247 19.58 -3.55 28.24
N ARG A 248 20.84 -4.00 28.42
CA ARG A 248 21.84 -3.27 29.22
C ARG A 248 22.57 -2.17 28.46
N ASN A 249 22.67 -2.25 27.13
CA ASN A 249 23.49 -1.32 26.33
C ASN A 249 22.67 -0.31 25.53
N ASN A 250 21.36 -0.50 25.39
CA ASN A 250 20.49 0.39 24.60
C ASN A 250 19.92 1.60 25.36
N VAL A 251 20.26 1.77 26.65
CA VAL A 251 19.82 2.93 27.45
C VAL A 251 20.71 4.16 27.21
N GLU A 252 21.93 4.02 26.68
CA GLU A 252 22.92 5.11 26.68
C GLU A 252 23.34 5.66 25.30
N LEU A 253 22.81 5.12 24.19
CA LEU A 253 23.19 5.55 22.84
C LEU A 253 21.99 6.06 22.02
N ARG A 254 21.29 7.08 22.54
CA ARG A 254 20.55 8.01 21.67
C ARG A 254 21.43 9.22 21.36
N PRO A 255 22.10 9.30 20.20
CA PRO A 255 22.71 10.56 19.77
C PRO A 255 21.61 11.60 19.45
N PRO A 256 21.84 12.91 19.68
CA PRO A 256 20.84 13.97 19.58
C PRO A 256 20.58 14.41 18.12
N LEU A 257 20.55 13.49 17.15
CA LEU A 257 20.36 13.84 15.74
C LEU A 257 18.91 14.27 15.41
N LEU A 258 17.94 13.95 16.26
CA LEU A 258 16.55 14.41 16.10
C LEU A 258 16.29 15.84 16.63
N GLN A 259 17.23 16.47 17.34
CA GLN A 259 17.07 17.86 17.80
C GLN A 259 17.51 18.92 16.77
N ARG A 260 18.28 18.56 15.73
CA ARG A 260 18.76 19.55 14.75
C ARG A 260 17.80 19.83 13.59
N LEU A 261 16.78 19.00 13.37
CA LEU A 261 15.81 19.22 12.29
C LEU A 261 14.51 19.92 12.74
N ASN A 262 14.35 20.21 14.04
CA ASN A 262 13.19 20.93 14.60
C ASN A 262 13.45 22.41 14.95
N HIS A 263 14.58 22.98 14.54
CA HIS A 263 14.91 24.40 14.76
C HIS A 263 15.09 25.19 13.45
N SER A 264 14.27 24.94 12.42
CA SER A 264 14.02 25.99 11.44
C SER A 264 13.02 26.97 12.04
N SER A 265 13.54 28.11 12.48
CA SER A 265 12.80 29.25 13.00
C SER A 265 11.79 29.75 11.98
N PHE A 266 10.53 29.33 12.11
CA PHE A 266 9.40 29.99 11.49
C PHE A 266 9.14 31.27 12.27
N ARG A 267 9.40 32.39 11.61
CA ARG A 267 9.35 33.74 12.14
C ARG A 267 7.87 34.12 12.34
N GLU A 268 7.45 34.27 13.59
CA GLU A 268 6.15 34.83 13.95
C GLU A 268 6.09 36.30 13.50
N GLY A 269 5.20 36.59 12.54
CA GLY A 269 4.37 37.80 12.57
C GLY A 269 2.95 37.31 12.89
N GLU A 270 2.23 37.79 13.90
CA GLU A 270 2.14 39.19 14.35
C GLU A 270 1.02 39.96 13.62
N ASP A 271 0.00 39.29 13.06
CA ASP A 271 -1.13 39.98 12.44
C ASP A 271 -2.43 39.18 12.68
N GLY A 272 -3.27 39.67 13.59
CA GLY A 272 -4.54 39.04 13.96
C GLY A 272 -5.65 39.17 12.90
N TYR A 273 -6.64 38.28 12.96
CA TYR A 273 -8.05 38.51 12.61
C TYR A 273 -8.88 37.24 12.85
N GLY A 274 -10.07 37.40 13.46
CA GLY A 274 -11.27 36.64 13.10
C GLY A 274 -11.50 35.27 13.73
N ASP A 275 -12.27 35.24 14.82
CA ASP A 275 -13.03 34.09 15.28
C ASP A 275 -14.11 33.71 14.24
N GLU A 276 -13.88 32.63 13.46
CA GLU A 276 -14.91 31.96 12.66
C GLU A 276 -14.96 30.47 12.98
N ARG A 277 -15.75 30.12 14.00
CA ARG A 277 -16.18 28.75 14.24
C ARG A 277 -17.24 28.34 13.19
N LEU A 278 -17.00 27.19 12.54
CA LEU A 278 -17.92 26.23 11.88
C LEU A 278 -18.02 26.22 10.32
N PRO A 279 -17.26 25.33 9.64
CA PRO A 279 -17.64 24.81 8.32
C PRO A 279 -17.99 23.30 8.29
N GLY A 280 -17.88 22.57 9.41
CA GLY A 280 -18.05 21.11 9.44
C GLY A 280 -19.49 20.60 9.20
N LEU A 281 -20.51 21.38 9.58
CA LEU A 281 -21.91 20.93 9.51
C LEU A 281 -22.47 20.96 8.08
N LYS A 282 -22.06 21.92 7.24
CA LYS A 282 -22.58 22.07 5.86
C LYS A 282 -22.12 20.95 4.93
N ARG A 283 -20.94 20.36 5.15
CA ARG A 283 -20.43 19.23 4.34
C ARG A 283 -21.26 17.96 4.51
N ARG A 284 -21.74 17.65 5.72
CA ARG A 284 -22.53 16.44 5.98
C ARG A 284 -23.94 16.52 5.36
N PHE A 285 -24.56 17.70 5.38
CA PHE A 285 -25.86 17.91 4.73
C PHE A 285 -25.80 17.83 3.21
N PHE A 286 -24.71 18.28 2.58
CA PHE A 286 -24.57 18.25 1.13
C PHE A 286 -24.43 16.82 0.57
N VAL A 287 -23.70 15.94 1.27
CA VAL A 287 -23.56 14.52 0.88
C VAL A 287 -24.89 13.77 1.00
N ILE A 288 -25.67 14.02 2.05
CA ILE A 288 -26.99 13.40 2.24
C ILE A 288 -27.96 13.83 1.12
N LEU A 289 -27.93 15.10 0.72
CA LEU A 289 -28.75 15.63 -0.38
C LEU A 289 -28.40 15.00 -1.74
N LEU A 290 -27.11 14.79 -2.04
CA LEU A 290 -26.68 14.14 -3.28
C LEU A 290 -27.12 12.68 -3.36
N VAL A 291 -26.99 11.93 -2.26
CA VAL A 291 -27.45 10.53 -2.21
C VAL A 291 -28.96 10.46 -2.42
N ALA A 292 -29.74 11.32 -1.77
CA ALA A 292 -31.19 11.36 -1.94
C ALA A 292 -31.60 11.67 -3.39
N ALA A 293 -30.92 12.59 -4.06
CA ALA A 293 -31.19 12.93 -5.46
C ALA A 293 -30.89 11.76 -6.42
N SER A 294 -29.83 10.99 -6.18
CA SER A 294 -29.50 9.81 -6.98
C SER A 294 -30.55 8.70 -6.87
N TRP A 295 -31.11 8.47 -5.68
CA TRP A 295 -32.19 7.48 -5.49
C TRP A 295 -33.50 7.89 -6.19
N VAL A 296 -33.83 9.19 -6.18
CA VAL A 296 -35.01 9.71 -6.91
C VAL A 296 -34.83 9.55 -8.43
N GLY A 297 -33.64 9.85 -8.95
CA GLY A 297 -33.33 9.64 -10.37
C GLY A 297 -33.46 8.18 -10.80
N LEU A 298 -32.93 7.24 -10.00
CA LEU A 298 -33.05 5.81 -10.25
C LEU A 298 -34.50 5.32 -10.23
N GLY A 299 -35.29 5.80 -9.25
CA GLY A 299 -36.71 5.46 -9.13
C GLY A 299 -37.53 5.94 -10.33
N LEU A 300 -37.26 7.14 -10.83
CA LEU A 300 -37.92 7.69 -12.02
C LEU A 300 -37.52 6.95 -13.30
N ALA A 301 -36.24 6.62 -13.48
CA ALA A 301 -35.77 5.83 -14.61
C ALA A 301 -36.37 4.42 -14.62
N TYR A 302 -36.45 3.78 -13.45
CA TYR A 302 -37.09 2.48 -13.30
C TYR A 302 -38.59 2.53 -13.64
N LYS A 303 -39.29 3.56 -13.17
CA LYS A 303 -40.72 3.75 -13.45
C LYS A 303 -40.99 4.05 -14.93
N ALA A 304 -40.12 4.83 -15.59
CA ALA A 304 -40.21 5.09 -17.03
C ALA A 304 -39.98 3.81 -17.86
N ARG A 305 -38.98 3.00 -17.49
CA ARG A 305 -38.71 1.72 -18.16
C ARG A 305 -39.85 0.71 -18.01
N LYS A 306 -40.45 0.61 -16.82
CA LYS A 306 -41.61 -0.25 -16.60
C LYS A 306 -42.83 0.16 -17.45
N LYS A 307 -43.00 1.48 -17.68
CA LYS A 307 -44.08 2.01 -18.50
C LYS A 307 -43.87 1.81 -20.01
N SER A 308 -42.63 1.60 -20.48
CA SER A 308 -42.37 1.27 -21.90
C SER A 308 -42.48 -0.23 -22.21
N MET A 309 -42.64 -1.07 -21.18
CA MET A 309 -42.76 -2.53 -21.30
C MET A 309 -44.21 -3.02 -21.13
N MET A 310 -45.15 -2.09 -20.93
CA MET A 310 -46.60 -2.31 -20.94
C MET A 310 -47.20 -1.56 -22.12
#